data_AF-A0A7L6A848-F1
#
_entry.id   AF-A0A7L6A848-F1
#
_cell.length_a   1.000
_cell.length_b   1.000
_cell.length_c   1.000
_cell.angle_alpha   90.00
_cell.angle_beta   90.00
_cell.angle_gamma   90.00
#
_symmetry.space_group_name_H-M   'P 1'
#
loop_
_entity.id
_entity.type
_entity.pdbx_description
1 polymer ?
#
loop_
_entity_poly.entity_id
_entity_poly.type
_entity_poly.pdbx_seq_one_letter_code
_entity_poly.pdbx_strand_id
1 'polypeptide(L)'
;MTDVTDWLRENHFRRDLFIGLVELSVPPEQQSGPKGSLGADSRDMQPLSSPFTFVADVANLWDIGQALAFYEDLGPWQFPRARFQFDTSLIAGNRQEIESHFQGFEPNAGRQWWLFELSRMPSDGVEVLLYEDLALGAATQVWLTTTQQVPSRIQRVLESFATLDDLPDTPESDLQAEFDKVSAGPDASVAVFDVGQGNCNAVLNNSGVPALYFDFGRPLSFNAHTAPAAIPKFYIGPDVPIVLSHWDFDHWGAAKRPKPIRWLNAAVSATWIAPRQYLGPMHLSLAAAIVANGRLLVWGIGGPSSIAFPNGEVVLCTGPNTLRREERNDSGLALYAIETDSISHGMADPILLPGDAEFCFIPPPASFRTVGLLGLVASHHGGAIGCSPPQPMRPHSLRPPPILALSVGANNTYHHPSLSAIQMYQQVGWSNIKETRIRPAACGLSSCHVGGIAMSLRGGTSLPKCCVHAPYRMCTVQ
;
A
#
# COMPACT_ATOMS: atom_id res chain seq x y z
N MET A 1 -36.36 -10.02 9.24
CA MET A 1 -34.88 -10.05 9.24
C MET A 1 -34.48 -11.14 8.29
N THR A 2 -33.99 -10.78 7.11
CA THR A 2 -33.53 -11.77 6.11
C THR A 2 -32.20 -12.35 6.58
N ASP A 3 -32.04 -13.67 6.52
CA ASP A 3 -30.78 -14.38 6.75
C ASP A 3 -29.77 -14.06 5.63
N VAL A 4 -28.45 -14.13 5.84
CA VAL A 4 -27.49 -13.93 4.71
C VAL A 4 -27.79 -14.93 3.62
N THR A 5 -28.06 -16.18 3.99
CA THR A 5 -28.41 -17.23 3.04
C THR A 5 -29.67 -16.90 2.23
N ASP A 6 -30.72 -16.39 2.87
CA ASP A 6 -31.96 -16.04 2.17
C ASP A 6 -31.78 -14.80 1.27
N TRP A 7 -31.07 -13.77 1.77
CA TRP A 7 -30.74 -12.57 0.99
C TRP A 7 -29.86 -12.92 -0.21
N LEU A 8 -28.89 -13.82 -0.02
CA LEU A 8 -28.11 -14.36 -1.11
C LEU A 8 -29.00 -15.15 -2.06
N ARG A 9 -29.88 -16.07 -1.63
CA ARG A 9 -30.74 -16.81 -2.58
C ARG A 9 -31.57 -15.88 -3.49
N GLU A 10 -32.01 -14.73 -2.98
CA GLU A 10 -32.73 -13.71 -3.75
C GLU A 10 -31.85 -13.02 -4.81
N ASN A 11 -30.53 -12.92 -4.59
CA ASN A 11 -29.62 -12.09 -5.39
C ASN A 11 -28.45 -12.86 -6.06
N HIS A 12 -28.15 -14.08 -5.64
CA HIS A 12 -26.88 -14.77 -5.86
C HIS A 12 -26.71 -15.22 -7.31
N PHE A 13 -27.79 -15.44 -8.09
CA PHE A 13 -27.68 -15.89 -9.49
C PHE A 13 -27.43 -14.77 -10.50
N ARG A 14 -27.30 -13.52 -10.04
CA ARG A 14 -27.14 -12.35 -10.89
C ARG A 14 -25.67 -11.97 -11.04
N ARG A 15 -25.13 -12.16 -12.25
CA ARG A 15 -23.74 -11.81 -12.60
C ARG A 15 -23.50 -10.31 -12.79
N ASP A 16 -24.58 -9.58 -12.96
CA ASP A 16 -24.65 -8.13 -13.10
C ASP A 16 -24.72 -7.41 -11.74
N LEU A 17 -24.83 -8.16 -10.64
CA LEU A 17 -24.79 -7.63 -9.29
C LEU A 17 -23.38 -7.66 -8.69
N PHE A 18 -22.93 -6.51 -8.25
CA PHE A 18 -21.69 -6.31 -7.54
C PHE A 18 -22.00 -5.83 -6.14
N ILE A 19 -21.29 -6.34 -5.15
CA ILE A 19 -21.33 -5.81 -3.80
C ILE A 19 -20.01 -5.14 -3.53
N GLY A 20 -20.06 -3.93 -2.99
CA GLY A 20 -18.86 -3.19 -2.77
C GLY A 20 -19.03 -2.13 -1.72
N LEU A 21 -17.90 -1.56 -1.40
CA LEU A 21 -17.82 -0.43 -0.52
C LEU A 21 -17.83 0.84 -1.37
N VAL A 22 -18.73 1.75 -1.05
CA VAL A 22 -18.73 3.08 -1.65
C VAL A 22 -17.68 3.93 -0.98
N GLU A 23 -16.74 4.43 -1.77
CA GLU A 23 -15.78 5.43 -1.32
C GLU A 23 -16.02 6.72 -2.10
N LEU A 24 -16.70 7.69 -1.46
CA LEU A 24 -16.80 9.01 -2.04
C LEU A 24 -15.54 9.81 -1.70
N SER A 25 -14.69 9.99 -2.70
CA SER A 25 -13.52 10.87 -2.63
C SER A 25 -13.95 12.28 -2.21
N VAL A 26 -13.73 12.69 -0.95
CA VAL A 26 -14.21 13.97 -0.38
C VAL A 26 -13.74 15.16 -1.22
N PRO A 27 -14.60 16.12 -1.58
CA PRO A 27 -14.18 17.25 -2.42
C PRO A 27 -13.14 18.09 -1.65
N PRO A 28 -12.13 18.65 -2.33
CA PRO A 28 -11.04 19.41 -1.69
C PRO A 28 -11.53 20.56 -0.80
N GLU A 29 -12.67 21.14 -1.16
CA GLU A 29 -13.25 22.33 -0.52
C GLU A 29 -13.75 22.07 0.92
N GLN A 30 -14.11 20.83 1.27
CA GLN A 30 -14.57 20.47 2.61
C GLN A 30 -13.44 20.01 3.56
N GLN A 31 -12.20 19.98 3.09
CA GLN A 31 -11.05 19.46 3.84
C GLN A 31 -10.35 20.51 4.71
N SER A 32 -10.92 21.72 4.81
CA SER A 32 -10.37 22.85 5.58
C SER A 32 -10.90 22.96 7.03
N GLY A 33 -11.45 21.87 7.58
CA GLY A 33 -11.82 21.77 8.99
C GLY A 33 -10.60 21.80 9.95
N PRO A 34 -10.80 22.09 11.24
CA PRO A 34 -9.71 22.30 12.20
C PRO A 34 -8.76 21.10 12.24
N LYS A 35 -7.45 21.41 12.29
CA LYS A 35 -6.31 20.47 12.29
C LYS A 35 -6.53 19.28 13.22
N GLY A 36 -6.98 18.17 12.66
CA GLY A 36 -7.09 16.88 13.32
C GLY A 36 -7.99 15.95 12.52
N SER A 37 -7.43 14.83 12.06
CA SER A 37 -8.12 13.60 11.61
C SER A 37 -8.61 13.44 10.16
N LEU A 38 -8.16 14.22 9.17
CA LEU A 38 -8.38 13.84 7.76
C LEU A 38 -7.05 13.37 7.14
N GLY A 39 -7.03 12.10 6.68
CA GLY A 39 -5.85 11.43 6.13
C GLY A 39 -5.24 12.14 4.92
N ALA A 40 -3.98 11.80 4.63
CA ALA A 40 -3.20 12.41 3.55
C ALA A 40 -3.88 12.33 2.17
N ASP A 41 -4.60 11.24 1.88
CA ASP A 41 -5.37 11.01 0.64
C ASP A 41 -6.28 12.18 0.23
N SER A 42 -6.89 12.87 1.20
CA SER A 42 -7.85 13.92 0.86
C SER A 42 -7.12 15.16 0.32
N ARG A 43 -6.01 15.54 0.95
CA ARG A 43 -5.32 16.84 0.78
C ARG A 43 -4.66 17.03 -0.58
N ASP A 44 -4.41 15.94 -1.32
CA ASP A 44 -3.64 15.94 -2.56
C ASP A 44 -4.48 16.00 -3.85
N MET A 45 -5.81 15.93 -3.75
CA MET A 45 -6.66 16.10 -4.93
C MET A 45 -6.81 17.57 -5.32
N GLN A 46 -5.88 18.10 -6.12
CA GLN A 46 -6.22 19.19 -7.06
C GLN A 46 -7.06 18.58 -8.20
N PRO A 47 -8.06 19.31 -8.74
CA PRO A 47 -9.06 18.72 -9.60
C PRO A 47 -8.39 18.13 -10.85
N LEU A 48 -8.55 16.81 -11.02
CA LEU A 48 -8.69 16.26 -12.37
C LEU A 48 -9.62 17.21 -13.13
N SER A 49 -9.39 17.43 -14.42
CA SER A 49 -10.30 18.20 -15.27
C SER A 49 -11.75 17.66 -15.28
N SER A 50 -12.04 16.58 -14.53
CA SER A 50 -13.36 16.27 -13.98
C SER A 50 -13.30 16.26 -12.42
N PRO A 51 -13.88 17.26 -11.72
CA PRO A 51 -13.84 17.39 -10.25
C PRO A 51 -14.59 16.30 -9.45
N PHE A 52 -15.07 15.23 -10.10
CA PHE A 52 -16.11 14.38 -9.56
C PHE A 52 -15.80 12.92 -9.84
N THR A 53 -14.77 12.34 -9.24
CA THR A 53 -14.52 10.90 -9.41
C THR A 53 -15.06 10.13 -8.21
N PHE A 54 -16.19 9.46 -8.41
CA PHE A 54 -16.65 8.35 -7.57
C PHE A 54 -15.72 7.17 -7.79
N VAL A 55 -15.36 6.44 -6.72
CA VAL A 55 -14.67 5.16 -6.84
C VAL A 55 -15.33 4.15 -5.89
N ALA A 56 -15.61 2.94 -6.37
CA ALA A 56 -16.01 1.83 -5.50
C ALA A 56 -15.18 0.60 -5.79
N ASP A 57 -14.59 0.06 -4.74
CA ASP A 57 -14.01 -1.28 -4.71
C ASP A 57 -15.14 -2.29 -4.54
N VAL A 58 -15.32 -3.16 -5.54
CA VAL A 58 -16.45 -4.08 -5.62
C VAL A 58 -15.98 -5.52 -5.88
N ALA A 59 -16.73 -6.48 -5.37
CA ALA A 59 -16.64 -7.88 -5.75
C ALA A 59 -17.94 -8.31 -6.43
N ASN A 60 -17.88 -9.26 -7.35
CA ASN A 60 -19.10 -9.85 -7.87
C ASN A 60 -19.84 -10.57 -6.73
N LEU A 61 -21.14 -10.37 -6.60
CA LEU A 61 -21.91 -10.99 -5.53
C LEU A 61 -21.89 -12.52 -5.63
N TRP A 62 -21.82 -13.07 -6.86
CA TRP A 62 -21.67 -14.49 -7.10
C TRP A 62 -20.40 -15.07 -6.45
N ASP A 63 -19.30 -14.32 -6.52
CA ASP A 63 -17.98 -14.79 -6.06
C ASP A 63 -17.84 -14.68 -4.53
N ILE A 64 -18.27 -13.55 -3.96
CA ILE A 64 -18.15 -13.30 -2.52
C ILE A 64 -19.31 -13.88 -1.71
N GLY A 65 -20.48 -14.09 -2.31
CA GLY A 65 -21.69 -14.56 -1.63
C GLY A 65 -21.49 -15.88 -0.88
N GLN A 66 -20.78 -16.84 -1.50
CA GLN A 66 -20.45 -18.10 -0.83
C GLN A 66 -19.58 -17.86 0.41
N ALA A 67 -18.58 -17.00 0.33
CA ALA A 67 -17.72 -16.67 1.48
C ALA A 67 -18.55 -16.07 2.62
N LEU A 68 -19.49 -15.16 2.32
CA LEU A 68 -20.34 -14.51 3.33
C LEU A 68 -21.29 -15.50 4.01
N ALA A 69 -21.90 -16.42 3.26
CA ALA A 69 -22.76 -17.46 3.83
C ALA A 69 -21.96 -18.35 4.80
N PHE A 70 -20.79 -18.83 4.38
CA PHE A 70 -19.92 -19.64 5.23
C PHE A 70 -19.42 -18.86 6.46
N TYR A 71 -19.12 -17.57 6.32
CA TYR A 71 -18.68 -16.72 7.42
C TYR A 71 -19.78 -16.54 8.46
N GLU A 72 -21.04 -16.33 8.04
CA GLU A 72 -22.16 -16.23 8.97
C GLU A 72 -22.41 -17.55 9.71
N ASP A 73 -22.38 -18.68 9.00
CA ASP A 73 -22.66 -20.00 9.58
C ASP A 73 -21.59 -20.46 10.58
N LEU A 74 -20.32 -20.24 10.26
CA LEU A 74 -19.18 -20.72 11.06
C LEU A 74 -18.72 -19.70 12.11
N GLY A 75 -19.00 -18.41 11.88
CA GLY A 75 -18.39 -17.30 12.59
C GLY A 75 -16.91 -17.07 12.23
N PRO A 76 -16.32 -15.96 12.69
CA PRO A 76 -14.95 -15.54 12.33
C PRO A 76 -13.90 -16.63 12.63
N TRP A 77 -13.94 -17.21 13.83
CA TRP A 77 -12.89 -18.11 14.33
C TRP A 77 -12.79 -19.45 13.60
N GLN A 78 -13.80 -19.82 12.83
CA GLN A 78 -13.83 -21.09 12.08
C GLN A 78 -13.84 -20.85 10.57
N PHE A 79 -13.81 -19.59 10.11
CA PHE A 79 -13.90 -19.25 8.71
C PHE A 79 -12.62 -19.65 7.95
N PRO A 80 -12.69 -20.54 6.96
CA PRO A 80 -11.50 -21.03 6.26
C PRO A 80 -11.13 -20.09 5.12
N ARG A 81 -10.61 -18.89 5.41
CA ARG A 81 -10.27 -17.84 4.42
C ARG A 81 -9.48 -18.36 3.22
N ALA A 82 -8.54 -19.29 3.44
CA ALA A 82 -7.76 -19.94 2.39
C ALA A 82 -8.58 -20.58 1.25
N ARG A 83 -9.85 -20.92 1.49
CA ARG A 83 -10.72 -21.59 0.51
C ARG A 83 -11.43 -20.63 -0.44
N PHE A 84 -11.45 -19.35 -0.13
CA PHE A 84 -12.22 -18.37 -0.88
C PHE A 84 -11.28 -17.45 -1.66
N GLN A 85 -11.42 -17.48 -2.97
CA GLN A 85 -10.81 -16.52 -3.87
C GLN A 85 -11.93 -15.89 -4.68
N PHE A 86 -11.88 -14.58 -4.84
CA PHE A 86 -12.85 -13.83 -5.60
C PHE A 86 -12.15 -12.73 -6.37
N ASP A 87 -12.66 -12.47 -7.56
CA ASP A 87 -12.21 -11.38 -8.38
C ASP A 87 -12.86 -10.08 -7.90
N THR A 88 -12.13 -8.99 -8.09
CA THR A 88 -12.50 -7.67 -7.61
C THR A 88 -12.36 -6.69 -8.75
N SER A 89 -13.32 -5.80 -8.85
CA SER A 89 -13.38 -4.77 -9.87
C SER A 89 -13.42 -3.39 -9.23
N LEU A 90 -13.13 -2.38 -10.03
CA LEU A 90 -13.26 -0.98 -9.63
C LEU A 90 -14.32 -0.32 -10.49
N ILE A 91 -15.28 0.35 -9.86
CA ILE A 91 -16.22 1.24 -10.55
C ILE A 91 -15.73 2.66 -10.36
N ALA A 92 -15.60 3.42 -11.44
CA ALA A 92 -15.28 4.85 -11.39
C ALA A 92 -16.23 5.65 -12.29
N GLY A 93 -16.62 6.85 -11.88
CA GLY A 93 -17.47 7.69 -12.72
C GLY A 93 -17.75 9.05 -12.11
N ASN A 94 -18.65 9.82 -12.71
CA ASN A 94 -19.00 11.15 -12.23
C ASN A 94 -19.70 11.05 -10.86
N ARG A 95 -19.06 11.59 -9.81
CA ARG A 95 -19.57 11.60 -8.45
C ARG A 95 -20.96 12.22 -8.34
N GLN A 96 -21.20 13.38 -8.93
CA GLN A 96 -22.47 14.08 -8.80
C GLN A 96 -23.62 13.29 -9.45
N GLU A 97 -23.35 12.66 -10.59
CA GLU A 97 -24.33 11.83 -11.30
C GLU A 97 -24.62 10.56 -10.50
N ILE A 98 -23.58 9.89 -10.00
CA ILE A 98 -23.70 8.64 -9.25
C ILE A 98 -24.35 8.86 -7.87
N GLU A 99 -24.00 9.92 -7.13
CA GLU A 99 -24.60 10.26 -5.82
C GLU A 99 -26.13 10.35 -5.89
N SER A 100 -26.68 10.79 -7.02
CA SER A 100 -28.14 10.87 -7.20
C SER A 100 -28.84 9.50 -7.15
N HIS A 101 -28.11 8.40 -7.37
CA HIS A 101 -28.63 7.04 -7.25
C HIS A 101 -28.61 6.52 -5.81
N PHE A 102 -27.81 7.12 -4.92
CA PHE A 102 -27.65 6.69 -3.54
C PHE A 102 -28.71 7.28 -2.60
N GLN A 103 -29.91 6.70 -2.59
CA GLN A 103 -30.95 7.10 -1.64
C GLN A 103 -30.56 6.75 -0.20
N GLY A 104 -30.38 7.76 0.65
CA GLY A 104 -30.04 7.57 2.06
C GLY A 104 -28.54 7.38 2.35
N PHE A 105 -27.67 7.65 1.38
CA PHE A 105 -26.24 7.71 1.66
C PHE A 105 -25.93 8.89 2.57
N GLU A 106 -25.31 8.59 3.70
CA GLU A 106 -24.83 9.58 4.65
C GLU A 106 -23.30 9.59 4.62
N PRO A 107 -22.64 10.62 4.07
CA PRO A 107 -21.18 10.66 3.94
C PRO A 107 -20.42 10.45 5.26
N ASN A 108 -21.07 10.70 6.40
CA ASN A 108 -20.49 10.60 7.73
C ASN A 108 -20.96 9.36 8.51
N ALA A 109 -21.92 8.58 8.00
CA ALA A 109 -22.43 7.40 8.70
C ALA A 109 -21.54 6.19 8.42
N GLY A 110 -20.36 6.18 9.06
CA GLY A 110 -19.46 5.03 9.11
C GLY A 110 -19.25 4.34 7.75
N ARG A 111 -19.05 3.02 7.80
CA ARG A 111 -18.94 2.18 6.60
C ARG A 111 -20.32 1.97 5.99
N GLN A 112 -20.43 2.01 4.66
CA GLN A 112 -21.67 1.66 3.98
C GLN A 112 -21.39 0.73 2.81
N TRP A 113 -21.91 -0.49 2.91
CA TRP A 113 -21.87 -1.48 1.84
C TRP A 113 -23.09 -1.32 0.94
N TRP A 114 -22.86 -1.39 -0.36
CA TRP A 114 -23.88 -1.20 -1.37
C TRP A 114 -23.84 -2.33 -2.38
N LEU A 115 -25.02 -2.66 -2.86
CA LEU A 115 -25.23 -3.46 -4.04
C LEU A 115 -25.31 -2.52 -5.25
N PHE A 116 -24.62 -2.89 -6.32
CA PHE A 116 -24.55 -2.17 -7.57
C PHE A 116 -25.04 -3.09 -8.68
N GLU A 117 -25.97 -2.60 -9.49
CA GLU A 117 -26.41 -3.29 -10.68
C GLU A 117 -25.84 -2.59 -11.92
N LEU A 118 -25.11 -3.35 -12.74
CA LEU A 118 -24.43 -2.82 -13.92
C LEU A 118 -24.97 -3.45 -15.21
N SER A 119 -25.33 -2.61 -16.18
CA SER A 119 -25.65 -3.04 -17.55
C SER A 119 -24.47 -2.81 -18.49
N ARG A 120 -24.16 -3.80 -19.33
CA ARG A 120 -23.20 -3.64 -20.45
C ARG A 120 -23.84 -3.08 -21.71
N MET A 121 -25.17 -2.97 -21.73
CA MET A 121 -25.93 -2.36 -22.81
C MET A 121 -26.35 -0.94 -22.40
N PRO A 122 -26.44 0.00 -23.35
CA PRO A 122 -27.01 1.32 -23.09
C PRO A 122 -28.35 1.22 -22.36
N SER A 123 -28.50 2.01 -21.30
CA SER A 123 -29.68 2.03 -20.46
C SER A 123 -29.89 3.44 -19.88
N ASP A 124 -31.02 3.66 -19.21
CA ASP A 124 -31.33 4.94 -18.55
C ASP A 124 -30.54 5.18 -17.25
N GLY A 125 -29.55 4.33 -16.94
CA GLY A 125 -28.63 4.48 -15.81
C GLY A 125 -27.49 5.47 -16.06
N VAL A 126 -26.64 5.67 -15.06
CA VAL A 126 -25.48 6.57 -15.14
C VAL A 126 -24.29 5.85 -15.79
N GLU A 127 -23.63 6.52 -16.71
CA GLU A 127 -22.42 5.99 -17.35
C GLU A 127 -21.26 5.94 -16.36
N VAL A 128 -20.64 4.76 -16.26
CA VAL A 128 -19.47 4.53 -15.39
C VAL A 128 -18.41 3.71 -16.12
N LEU A 129 -17.18 3.81 -15.64
CA LEU A 129 -16.04 2.99 -16.03
C LEU A 129 -15.93 1.79 -15.09
N LEU A 130 -15.97 0.59 -15.65
CA LEU A 130 -15.69 -0.65 -14.93
C LEU A 130 -14.28 -1.14 -15.29
N TYR A 131 -13.41 -1.19 -14.29
CA TYR A 131 -12.15 -1.92 -14.37
C TYR A 131 -12.41 -3.34 -13.88
N GLU A 132 -12.60 -4.28 -14.81
CA GLU A 132 -12.85 -5.68 -14.46
C GLU A 132 -11.72 -6.26 -13.60
N ASP A 133 -10.47 -5.89 -13.92
CA ASP A 133 -9.31 -6.14 -13.07
C ASP A 133 -8.37 -4.92 -13.06
N LEU A 134 -8.06 -4.47 -11.86
CA LEU A 134 -7.15 -3.37 -11.58
C LEU A 134 -5.78 -3.48 -12.27
N ALA A 135 -5.24 -4.69 -12.46
CA ALA A 135 -3.95 -4.88 -13.07
C ALA A 135 -3.93 -4.52 -14.56
N LEU A 136 -5.05 -4.65 -15.26
CA LEU A 136 -5.12 -4.36 -16.69
C LEU A 136 -4.95 -2.87 -17.01
N GLY A 137 -5.41 -2.00 -16.12
CA GLY A 137 -5.49 -0.55 -16.35
C GLY A 137 -6.50 -0.12 -17.43
N ALA A 138 -7.10 -1.07 -18.15
CA ALA A 138 -8.17 -0.80 -19.11
C ALA A 138 -9.54 -0.86 -18.42
N ALA A 139 -10.37 0.14 -18.67
CA ALA A 139 -11.76 0.17 -18.25
C ALA A 139 -12.69 -0.06 -19.44
N THR A 140 -13.85 -0.63 -19.17
CA THR A 140 -14.98 -0.69 -20.10
C THR A 140 -16.08 0.24 -19.62
N GLN A 141 -16.68 0.97 -20.55
CA GLN A 141 -17.88 1.76 -20.29
C GLN A 141 -19.07 0.80 -20.02
N VAL A 142 -19.79 1.06 -18.93
CA VAL A 142 -21.01 0.35 -18.52
C VAL A 142 -22.01 1.35 -17.91
N TRP A 143 -23.22 0.91 -17.61
CA TRP A 143 -24.26 1.75 -17.02
C TRP A 143 -24.64 1.25 -15.63
N LEU A 144 -24.52 2.11 -14.61
CA LEU A 144 -25.03 1.89 -13.27
C LEU A 144 -26.54 2.12 -13.27
N THR A 145 -27.32 1.03 -13.21
CA THR A 145 -28.77 1.10 -13.31
C THR A 145 -29.44 1.27 -11.95
N THR A 146 -28.88 0.67 -10.90
CA THR A 146 -29.46 0.71 -9.55
C THR A 146 -28.36 0.58 -8.50
N THR A 147 -28.53 1.28 -7.39
CA THR A 147 -27.78 1.05 -6.15
C THR A 147 -28.76 0.74 -5.02
N GLN A 148 -28.37 -0.14 -4.12
CA GLN A 148 -29.17 -0.49 -2.95
C GLN A 148 -28.28 -0.65 -1.73
N GLN A 149 -28.64 0.00 -0.62
CA GLN A 149 -27.92 -0.19 0.63
C GLN A 149 -28.11 -1.63 1.11
N VAL A 150 -27.01 -2.26 1.48
CA VAL A 150 -27.03 -3.63 1.97
C VAL A 150 -27.77 -3.68 3.33
N PRO A 151 -28.64 -4.68 3.59
CA PRO A 151 -29.37 -4.74 4.86
C PRO A 151 -28.44 -4.78 6.08
N SER A 152 -28.84 -4.15 7.20
CA SER A 152 -27.97 -3.95 8.38
C SER A 152 -27.38 -5.23 8.98
N ARG A 153 -28.02 -6.40 8.79
CA ARG A 153 -27.44 -7.69 9.20
C ARG A 153 -26.27 -8.08 8.30
N ILE A 154 -26.43 -7.98 6.99
CA ILE A 154 -25.39 -8.30 6.00
C ILE A 154 -24.23 -7.30 6.10
N GLN A 155 -24.54 -6.02 6.30
CA GLN A 155 -23.57 -4.96 6.60
C GLN A 155 -22.63 -5.37 7.75
N ARG A 156 -23.15 -5.87 8.88
CA ARG A 156 -22.33 -6.31 10.02
C ARG A 156 -21.41 -7.50 9.68
N VAL A 157 -21.91 -8.44 8.88
CA VAL A 157 -21.10 -9.59 8.42
C VAL A 157 -19.95 -9.10 7.54
N LEU A 158 -20.24 -8.21 6.58
CA LEU A 158 -19.23 -7.61 5.72
C LEU A 158 -18.21 -6.79 6.50
N GLU A 159 -18.65 -6.03 7.51
CA GLU A 159 -17.77 -5.23 8.35
C GLU A 159 -16.77 -6.06 9.14
N SER A 160 -17.20 -7.20 9.70
CA SER A 160 -16.30 -8.13 10.38
C SER A 160 -15.40 -8.89 9.41
N PHE A 161 -15.93 -9.26 8.23
CA PHE A 161 -15.14 -9.88 7.17
C PHE A 161 -14.01 -8.97 6.66
N ALA A 162 -14.25 -7.66 6.65
CA ALA A 162 -13.37 -6.59 6.18
C ALA A 162 -12.30 -6.12 7.17
N THR A 163 -12.18 -6.72 8.35
CA THR A 163 -11.18 -6.34 9.38
C THR A 163 -10.20 -7.46 9.72
N LEU A 164 -10.24 -8.57 8.96
CA LEU A 164 -9.47 -9.79 9.20
C LEU A 164 -9.72 -10.39 10.60
N ASP A 165 -10.91 -10.21 11.19
CA ASP A 165 -11.23 -10.71 12.54
C ASP A 165 -11.14 -12.25 12.65
N ASP A 166 -11.20 -12.96 11.53
CA ASP A 166 -10.99 -14.39 11.40
C ASP A 166 -9.51 -14.82 11.52
N LEU A 167 -8.58 -13.88 11.39
CA LEU A 167 -7.15 -14.12 11.60
C LEU A 167 -6.73 -13.57 12.96
N PRO A 168 -6.06 -14.37 13.81
CA PRO A 168 -5.57 -13.88 15.09
C PRO A 168 -4.45 -12.85 14.89
N ASP A 169 -4.35 -11.91 15.82
CA ASP A 169 -3.15 -11.07 15.92
C ASP A 169 -1.94 -11.96 16.18
N THR A 170 -0.86 -11.69 15.46
CA THR A 170 0.37 -12.46 15.58
C THR A 170 1.08 -12.11 16.88
N PRO A 171 1.42 -13.09 17.74
CA PRO A 171 2.20 -12.84 18.94
C PRO A 171 3.54 -12.18 18.62
N GLU A 172 4.01 -11.31 19.52
CA GLU A 172 5.31 -10.62 19.39
C GLU A 172 6.46 -11.61 19.14
N SER A 173 6.44 -12.78 19.80
CA SER A 173 7.45 -13.83 19.60
C SER A 173 7.49 -14.37 18.16
N ASP A 174 6.35 -14.46 17.50
CA ASP A 174 6.24 -15.03 16.15
C ASP A 174 6.62 -13.99 15.09
N LEU A 175 6.30 -12.72 15.35
CA LEU A 175 6.83 -11.58 14.58
C LEU A 175 8.36 -11.55 14.70
N GLN A 176 8.88 -11.57 15.94
CA GLN A 176 10.32 -11.56 16.20
C GLN A 176 11.02 -12.74 15.50
N ALA A 177 10.46 -13.95 15.58
CA ALA A 177 11.03 -15.13 14.92
C ALA A 177 11.07 -15.03 13.39
N GLU A 178 10.18 -14.25 12.76
CA GLU A 178 10.27 -13.97 11.32
C GLU A 178 11.36 -12.93 11.03
N PHE A 179 11.41 -11.86 11.81
CA PHE A 179 12.40 -10.81 11.67
C PHE A 179 13.83 -11.26 11.98
N ASP A 180 14.02 -12.23 12.88
CA ASP A 180 15.32 -12.84 13.19
C ASP A 180 15.94 -13.58 11.99
N LYS A 181 15.12 -13.98 11.00
CA LYS A 181 15.60 -14.60 9.75
C LYS A 181 16.17 -13.56 8.78
N VAL A 182 15.82 -12.28 8.96
CA VAL A 182 16.26 -11.20 8.07
C VAL A 182 17.72 -10.87 8.37
N SER A 183 18.60 -11.23 7.44
CA SER A 183 20.02 -10.91 7.53
C SER A 183 20.53 -10.34 6.20
N ALA A 184 20.79 -9.03 6.18
CA ALA A 184 21.39 -8.37 5.03
C ALA A 184 22.93 -8.24 5.15
N GLY A 185 23.46 -8.37 6.38
CA GLY A 185 24.89 -8.25 6.64
C GLY A 185 25.35 -6.80 6.84
N PRO A 186 26.65 -6.59 7.06
CA PRO A 186 27.19 -5.30 7.50
C PRO A 186 27.25 -4.22 6.42
N ASP A 187 27.28 -4.58 5.13
CA ASP A 187 27.30 -3.62 4.02
C ASP A 187 25.94 -3.56 3.31
N ALA A 188 24.87 -3.77 4.10
CA ALA A 188 23.51 -3.70 3.63
C ALA A 188 23.17 -2.30 3.07
N SER A 189 22.19 -2.27 2.18
CA SER A 189 21.71 -1.03 1.57
C SER A 189 20.20 -1.05 1.44
N VAL A 190 19.61 0.12 1.25
CA VAL A 190 18.19 0.26 0.94
C VAL A 190 18.03 0.57 -0.54
N ALA A 191 17.09 -0.10 -1.19
CA ALA A 191 16.65 0.24 -2.53
C ALA A 191 15.22 0.75 -2.53
N VAL A 192 14.98 1.76 -3.37
CA VAL A 192 13.67 2.31 -3.72
C VAL A 192 13.50 2.07 -5.21
N PHE A 193 12.62 1.15 -5.59
CA PHE A 193 12.47 0.72 -6.97
C PHE A 193 11.61 1.71 -7.79
N ASP A 194 11.97 1.94 -9.06
CA ASP A 194 11.05 2.56 -10.02
C ASP A 194 9.94 1.56 -10.34
N VAL A 195 8.80 1.72 -9.67
CA VAL A 195 7.57 0.94 -9.90
C VAL A 195 6.45 1.79 -10.49
N GLY A 196 6.67 3.09 -10.74
CA GLY A 196 5.64 4.04 -11.11
C GLY A 196 5.03 4.75 -9.90
N GLN A 197 3.74 5.09 -9.96
CA GLN A 197 2.99 5.64 -8.83
C GLN A 197 2.62 4.52 -7.85
N GLY A 198 3.61 4.06 -7.09
CA GLY A 198 3.46 3.09 -6.01
C GLY A 198 4.76 2.97 -5.24
N ASN A 199 4.76 2.18 -4.16
CA ASN A 199 5.90 2.09 -3.25
C ASN A 199 6.45 0.67 -3.24
N CYS A 200 7.75 0.52 -3.54
CA CYS A 200 8.42 -0.76 -3.34
C CYS A 200 9.85 -0.49 -2.92
N ASN A 201 10.18 -0.93 -1.70
CA ASN A 201 11.50 -0.76 -1.13
C ASN A 201 12.04 -2.11 -0.67
N ALA A 202 13.35 -2.23 -0.57
CA ALA A 202 13.97 -3.42 0.00
C ALA A 202 15.22 -3.06 0.82
N VAL A 203 15.42 -3.81 1.91
CA VAL A 203 16.74 -3.94 2.53
C VAL A 203 17.48 -5.02 1.76
N LEU A 204 18.60 -4.65 1.15
CA LEU A 204 19.43 -5.50 0.33
C LEU A 204 20.66 -5.97 1.09
N ASN A 205 21.04 -7.21 0.86
CA ASN A 205 22.33 -7.71 1.31
C ASN A 205 23.50 -7.21 0.45
N ASN A 206 24.73 -7.58 0.84
CA ASN A 206 25.96 -7.21 0.14
C ASN A 206 26.01 -7.64 -1.35
N SER A 207 25.17 -8.59 -1.77
CA SER A 207 25.07 -9.04 -3.17
C SER A 207 23.99 -8.29 -3.97
N GLY A 208 23.28 -7.34 -3.35
CA GLY A 208 22.16 -6.64 -3.95
C GLY A 208 20.88 -7.49 -4.04
N VAL A 209 20.79 -8.55 -3.24
CA VAL A 209 19.60 -9.40 -3.14
C VAL A 209 18.75 -8.94 -1.95
N PRO A 210 17.43 -8.78 -2.11
CA PRO A 210 16.53 -8.44 -1.00
C PRO A 210 16.62 -9.45 0.14
N ALA A 211 16.86 -8.95 1.35
CA ALA A 211 16.68 -9.69 2.60
C ALA A 211 15.27 -9.47 3.18
N LEU A 212 14.66 -8.33 2.88
CA LEU A 212 13.30 -7.95 3.25
C LEU A 212 12.76 -6.95 2.23
N TYR A 213 11.48 -7.06 1.87
CA TYR A 213 10.75 -5.99 1.19
C TYR A 213 9.96 -5.17 2.19
N PHE A 214 9.95 -3.86 1.99
CA PHE A 214 9.06 -2.93 2.67
C PHE A 214 8.20 -2.24 1.62
N ASP A 215 6.92 -2.62 1.63
CA ASP A 215 5.98 -2.55 0.52
C ASP A 215 6.39 -3.36 -0.72
N PHE A 216 5.39 -3.78 -1.46
CA PHE A 216 5.53 -4.53 -2.71
C PHE A 216 4.57 -3.97 -3.77
N GLY A 217 4.65 -2.65 -3.93
CA GLY A 217 3.70 -1.83 -4.65
C GLY A 217 4.02 -1.60 -6.11
N ARG A 218 2.97 -1.29 -6.86
CA ARG A 218 3.01 -0.71 -8.21
C ARG A 218 1.64 -0.07 -8.48
N PRO A 219 1.54 0.88 -9.41
CA PRO A 219 0.26 1.49 -9.75
C PRO A 219 -0.67 0.47 -10.40
N LEU A 220 -1.95 0.56 -10.05
CA LEU A 220 -3.04 -0.17 -10.66
C LEU A 220 -4.10 0.81 -11.23
N SER A 221 -5.16 0.27 -11.85
CA SER A 221 -6.28 1.01 -12.45
C SER A 221 -5.84 2.20 -13.32
N PHE A 222 -6.37 3.38 -13.03
CA PHE A 222 -6.19 4.61 -13.77
C PHE A 222 -4.80 5.20 -13.62
N ASN A 223 -3.96 4.65 -12.73
CA ASN A 223 -2.54 5.00 -12.62
C ASN A 223 -1.62 3.96 -13.24
N ALA A 224 -2.13 2.83 -13.75
CA ALA A 224 -1.29 1.76 -14.30
C ALA A 224 -0.37 2.25 -15.44
N HIS A 225 -0.72 3.33 -16.14
CA HIS A 225 0.11 3.98 -17.16
C HIS A 225 1.39 4.61 -16.61
N THR A 226 1.46 4.88 -15.30
CA THR A 226 2.64 5.45 -14.64
C THR A 226 3.74 4.40 -14.39
N ALA A 227 3.41 3.11 -14.53
CA ALA A 227 4.38 2.03 -14.37
C ALA A 227 5.50 2.15 -15.42
N PRO A 228 6.75 1.81 -15.06
CA PRO A 228 7.83 1.73 -16.02
C PRO A 228 7.54 0.70 -17.11
N ALA A 229 7.88 1.01 -18.36
CA ALA A 229 7.76 0.06 -19.48
C ALA A 229 8.51 -1.27 -19.20
N ALA A 230 9.63 -1.19 -18.50
CA ALA A 230 10.36 -2.35 -17.98
C ALA A 230 10.21 -2.39 -16.45
N ILE A 231 9.21 -3.15 -15.97
CA ILE A 231 9.00 -3.37 -14.54
C ILE A 231 10.20 -4.13 -13.95
N PRO A 232 10.66 -3.78 -12.73
CA PRO A 232 11.61 -4.60 -12.00
C PRO A 232 11.20 -6.08 -11.98
N LYS A 233 12.13 -6.96 -12.34
CA LYS A 233 11.97 -8.37 -12.01
C LYS A 233 12.23 -8.49 -10.52
N PHE A 234 11.27 -8.89 -9.71
CA PHE A 234 11.41 -9.05 -8.26
C PHE A 234 11.88 -10.46 -7.86
N TYR A 235 12.65 -10.57 -6.77
CA TYR A 235 13.21 -11.82 -6.26
C TYR A 235 12.59 -11.98 -4.90
N ILE A 236 11.64 -12.89 -4.84
CA ILE A 236 10.95 -13.24 -3.62
C ILE A 236 11.40 -14.67 -3.34
N GLY A 237 12.52 -14.77 -2.62
CA GLY A 237 13.01 -16.04 -2.12
C GLY A 237 12.07 -16.59 -1.05
N PRO A 238 12.17 -17.89 -0.72
CA PRO A 238 11.29 -18.53 0.27
C PRO A 238 11.35 -17.86 1.66
N ASP A 239 12.51 -17.28 2.01
CA ASP A 239 12.75 -16.66 3.32
C ASP A 239 12.80 -15.13 3.27
N VAL A 240 12.32 -14.50 2.18
CA VAL A 240 12.29 -13.03 2.06
C VAL A 240 10.89 -12.54 2.43
N PRO A 241 10.66 -12.01 3.65
CA PRO A 241 9.37 -11.48 4.04
C PRO A 241 9.04 -10.17 3.31
N ILE A 242 7.75 -9.92 3.16
CA ILE A 242 7.18 -8.66 2.67
C ILE A 242 6.48 -7.99 3.85
N VAL A 243 7.01 -6.87 4.31
CA VAL A 243 6.34 -6.00 5.28
C VAL A 243 5.52 -4.99 4.52
N LEU A 244 4.20 -4.98 4.74
CA LEU A 244 3.29 -4.01 4.15
C LEU A 244 3.11 -2.85 5.13
N SER A 245 3.41 -1.63 4.70
CA SER A 245 3.21 -0.43 5.52
C SER A 245 1.74 -0.22 5.84
N HIS A 246 0.86 -0.33 4.85
CA HIS A 246 -0.59 -0.24 5.01
C HIS A 246 -1.33 -0.82 3.80
N TRP A 247 -2.65 -1.00 3.92
CA TRP A 247 -3.47 -1.67 2.91
C TRP A 247 -3.94 -0.76 1.78
N ASP A 248 -3.06 -0.06 1.06
CA ASP A 248 -3.42 0.58 -0.21
C ASP A 248 -2.77 -0.09 -1.42
N PHE A 249 -3.51 -0.10 -2.54
CA PHE A 249 -3.18 -0.97 -3.67
C PHE A 249 -1.86 -0.63 -4.34
N ASP A 250 -1.40 0.59 -4.24
CA ASP A 250 -0.11 1.05 -4.73
C ASP A 250 1.06 0.67 -3.79
N HIS A 251 0.79 0.06 -2.64
CA HIS A 251 1.77 -0.53 -1.71
C HIS A 251 1.87 -2.06 -1.81
N TRP A 252 0.91 -2.76 -2.44
CA TRP A 252 0.98 -4.22 -2.66
C TRP A 252 0.76 -4.66 -4.11
N GLY A 253 0.44 -3.72 -5.02
CA GLY A 253 -0.02 -4.01 -6.37
C GLY A 253 0.96 -4.79 -7.25
N ALA A 254 2.25 -4.86 -6.91
CA ALA A 254 3.21 -5.69 -7.63
C ALA A 254 2.99 -7.19 -7.41
N ALA A 255 2.22 -7.57 -6.38
CA ALA A 255 1.76 -8.93 -6.18
C ALA A 255 0.76 -9.37 -7.26
N LYS A 256 0.09 -8.45 -7.97
CA LYS A 256 -0.85 -8.76 -9.06
C LYS A 256 -0.19 -8.48 -10.41
N ARG A 257 -0.13 -9.47 -11.32
CA ARG A 257 0.38 -9.31 -12.69
C ARG A 257 -0.75 -9.03 -13.67
N PRO A 258 -0.51 -8.23 -14.73
CA PRO A 258 -1.55 -7.87 -15.70
C PRO A 258 -1.64 -8.84 -16.88
N LYS A 259 -0.57 -9.59 -17.17
CA LYS A 259 -0.46 -10.45 -18.37
C LYS A 259 0.32 -11.75 -18.07
N PRO A 260 -0.37 -12.90 -17.90
CA PRO A 260 -1.82 -13.00 -17.65
C PRO A 260 -2.20 -12.33 -16.31
N ILE A 261 -3.48 -12.00 -16.15
CA ILE A 261 -4.04 -11.51 -14.90
C ILE A 261 -3.96 -12.64 -13.87
N ARG A 262 -3.15 -12.46 -12.84
CA ARG A 262 -3.04 -13.40 -11.71
C ARG A 262 -2.19 -12.82 -10.60
N TRP A 263 -2.35 -13.39 -9.42
CA TRP A 263 -1.35 -13.25 -8.37
C TRP A 263 0.00 -13.82 -8.81
N LEU A 264 1.07 -13.11 -8.49
CA LEU A 264 2.43 -13.60 -8.63
C LEU A 264 2.65 -14.68 -7.58
N ASN A 265 2.74 -15.95 -7.99
CA ASN A 265 2.91 -17.09 -7.08
C ASN A 265 4.01 -16.85 -6.03
N ALA A 266 5.17 -16.33 -6.44
CA ALA A 266 6.27 -16.05 -5.51
C ALA A 266 5.90 -15.01 -4.44
N ALA A 267 5.04 -14.03 -4.77
CA ALA A 267 4.60 -13.01 -3.82
C ALA A 267 3.56 -13.57 -2.85
N VAL A 268 2.52 -14.26 -3.34
CA VAL A 268 1.46 -14.80 -2.46
C VAL A 268 1.87 -16.04 -1.69
N SER A 269 2.98 -16.69 -2.06
CA SER A 269 3.56 -17.80 -1.28
C SER A 269 4.57 -17.34 -0.23
N ALA A 270 4.93 -16.05 -0.21
CA ALA A 270 5.86 -15.49 0.78
C ALA A 270 5.16 -15.26 2.13
N THR A 271 5.96 -14.99 3.17
CA THR A 271 5.45 -14.42 4.41
C THR A 271 5.16 -12.93 4.21
N TRP A 272 3.92 -12.52 4.47
CA TRP A 272 3.52 -11.13 4.58
C TRP A 272 3.35 -10.75 6.04
N ILE A 273 3.81 -9.57 6.41
CA ILE A 273 3.57 -8.95 7.72
C ILE A 273 2.82 -7.65 7.44
N ALA A 274 1.59 -7.53 7.91
CA ALA A 274 0.73 -6.39 7.61
C ALA A 274 -0.02 -5.90 8.86
N PRO A 275 -0.29 -4.60 8.99
CA PRO A 275 -1.06 -4.06 10.11
C PRO A 275 -2.53 -4.49 10.02
N ARG A 276 -3.16 -4.68 11.18
CA ARG A 276 -4.61 -4.80 11.27
C ARG A 276 -5.24 -3.44 10.99
N GLN A 277 -5.92 -3.34 9.87
CA GLN A 277 -6.56 -2.12 9.43
C GLN A 277 -7.89 -2.42 8.73
N TYR A 278 -8.48 -1.36 8.21
CA TYR A 278 -9.59 -1.42 7.29
C TYR A 278 -9.23 -2.07 5.95
N LEU A 279 -10.04 -3.02 5.45
CA LEU A 279 -9.85 -3.64 4.13
C LEU A 279 -11.11 -3.55 3.25
N GLY A 280 -10.97 -2.97 2.06
CA GLY A 280 -11.93 -3.14 0.96
C GLY A 280 -11.83 -4.52 0.29
N PRO A 281 -12.81 -4.91 -0.57
CA PRO A 281 -12.79 -6.18 -1.29
C PRO A 281 -11.46 -6.55 -1.97
N MET A 282 -10.79 -5.62 -2.65
CA MET A 282 -9.49 -5.83 -3.30
C MET A 282 -8.41 -6.30 -2.31
N HIS A 283 -8.36 -5.66 -1.14
CA HIS A 283 -7.42 -5.99 -0.07
C HIS A 283 -7.72 -7.38 0.51
N LEU A 284 -9.01 -7.71 0.67
CA LEU A 284 -9.45 -9.03 1.12
C LEU A 284 -9.10 -10.13 0.13
N SER A 285 -9.18 -9.86 -1.18
CA SER A 285 -8.77 -10.80 -2.23
C SER A 285 -7.27 -11.10 -2.15
N LEU A 286 -6.41 -10.09 -1.93
CA LEU A 286 -4.99 -10.31 -1.69
C LEU A 286 -4.76 -11.11 -0.39
N ALA A 287 -5.39 -10.71 0.72
CA ALA A 287 -5.24 -11.41 2.00
C ALA A 287 -5.62 -12.90 1.88
N ALA A 288 -6.72 -13.20 1.19
CA ALA A 288 -7.14 -14.58 0.94
C ALA A 288 -6.15 -15.34 0.05
N ALA A 289 -5.60 -14.70 -0.98
CA ALA A 289 -4.57 -15.29 -1.83
C ALA A 289 -3.28 -15.61 -1.04
N ILE A 290 -2.86 -14.73 -0.12
CA ILE A 290 -1.70 -14.96 0.77
C ILE A 290 -2.00 -16.12 1.72
N VAL A 291 -3.13 -16.12 2.42
CA VAL A 291 -3.49 -17.17 3.39
C VAL A 291 -3.65 -18.54 2.70
N ALA A 292 -4.05 -18.56 1.42
CA ALA A 292 -4.18 -19.79 0.65
C ALA A 292 -2.84 -20.40 0.21
N ASN A 293 -1.80 -19.58 0.00
CA ASN A 293 -0.55 -20.02 -0.65
C ASN A 293 0.71 -19.83 0.21
N GLY A 294 0.64 -19.00 1.24
CA GLY A 294 1.76 -18.55 2.07
C GLY A 294 1.33 -18.27 3.49
N ARG A 295 1.91 -17.23 4.11
CA ARG A 295 1.62 -16.86 5.51
C ARG A 295 1.33 -15.37 5.61
N LEU A 296 0.21 -15.03 6.24
CA LEU A 296 -0.11 -13.65 6.62
C LEU A 296 0.00 -13.50 8.13
N LEU A 297 0.99 -12.74 8.59
CA LEU A 297 1.15 -12.31 9.97
C LEU A 297 0.48 -10.96 10.14
N VAL A 298 -0.52 -10.90 11.02
CA VAL A 298 -1.28 -9.68 11.30
C VAL A 298 -0.66 -8.98 12.51
N TRP A 299 -0.13 -7.78 12.29
CA TRP A 299 0.31 -6.89 13.37
C TRP A 299 -0.91 -6.23 14.00
N GLY A 300 -1.28 -6.69 15.19
CA GLY A 300 -2.52 -6.30 15.85
C GLY A 300 -2.62 -4.82 16.24
N ILE A 301 -3.86 -4.35 16.42
CA ILE A 301 -4.10 -3.02 17.00
C ILE A 301 -3.63 -3.04 18.45
N GLY A 302 -2.67 -2.17 18.78
CA GLY A 302 -2.04 -2.19 20.09
C GLY A 302 -1.10 -3.38 20.32
N GLY A 303 -0.65 -4.04 19.23
CA GLY A 303 0.44 -4.99 19.26
C GLY A 303 1.78 -4.37 19.71
N PRO A 304 2.92 -5.07 19.54
CA PRO A 304 4.20 -4.51 19.91
C PRO A 304 4.43 -3.16 19.22
N SER A 305 4.97 -2.19 19.95
CA SER A 305 5.26 -0.85 19.40
C SER A 305 6.33 -0.90 18.32
N SER A 306 7.20 -1.91 18.38
CA SER A 306 8.29 -2.13 17.45
C SER A 306 8.83 -3.55 17.51
N ILE A 307 9.49 -3.99 16.44
CA ILE A 307 10.26 -5.22 16.38
C ILE A 307 11.61 -4.92 15.72
N ALA A 308 12.70 -5.16 16.46
CA ALA A 308 14.06 -4.95 15.98
C ALA A 308 14.59 -6.20 15.26
N PHE A 309 15.48 -6.00 14.30
CA PHE A 309 16.20 -7.04 13.56
C PHE A 309 17.61 -6.55 13.19
N PRO A 310 18.52 -7.43 12.73
CA PRO A 310 19.94 -7.07 12.55
C PRO A 310 20.23 -5.86 11.65
N ASN A 311 19.31 -5.48 10.77
CA ASN A 311 19.47 -4.37 9.83
C ASN A 311 18.36 -3.31 9.96
N GLY A 312 17.61 -3.29 11.06
CA GLY A 312 16.56 -2.30 11.25
C GLY A 312 15.62 -2.53 12.42
N GLU A 313 14.57 -1.71 12.45
CA GLU A 313 13.46 -1.82 13.38
C GLU A 313 12.18 -1.41 12.65
N VAL A 314 11.18 -2.31 12.62
CA VAL A 314 9.84 -1.98 12.16
C VAL A 314 9.06 -1.44 13.34
N VAL A 315 8.40 -0.30 13.18
CA VAL A 315 7.61 0.36 14.21
C VAL A 315 6.14 0.42 13.80
N LEU A 316 5.26 0.32 14.78
CA LEU A 316 3.82 0.56 14.62
C LEU A 316 3.56 2.07 14.73
N CYS A 317 2.94 2.66 13.72
CA CYS A 317 2.57 4.07 13.73
C CYS A 317 1.47 4.34 14.76
N THR A 318 1.47 5.54 15.34
CA THR A 318 0.60 5.95 16.45
C THR A 318 -0.59 6.79 16.01
N GLY A 319 -0.90 6.83 14.70
CA GLY A 319 -2.13 7.44 14.21
C GLY A 319 -3.36 6.74 14.75
N PRO A 320 -4.53 7.41 14.71
CA PRO A 320 -5.78 6.77 15.11
C PRO A 320 -6.02 5.51 14.27
N ASN A 321 -6.51 4.44 14.90
CA ASN A 321 -6.95 3.23 14.21
C ASN A 321 -8.29 2.77 14.80
N THR A 322 -9.36 3.38 14.33
CA THR A 322 -10.75 2.97 14.57
C THR A 322 -11.28 2.10 13.44
N LEU A 323 -10.36 1.48 12.68
CA LEU A 323 -10.62 0.68 11.49
C LEU A 323 -11.38 1.47 10.42
N ARG A 324 -11.02 2.73 10.19
CA ARG A 324 -11.52 3.53 9.08
C ARG A 324 -10.50 3.64 7.96
N ARG A 325 -10.97 3.93 6.75
CA ARG A 325 -10.14 3.98 5.55
C ARG A 325 -9.12 5.12 5.63
N GLU A 326 -9.59 6.31 6.01
CA GLU A 326 -8.84 7.56 6.12
C GLU A 326 -7.73 7.53 7.18
N GLU A 327 -7.74 6.52 8.02
CA GLU A 327 -6.79 6.30 9.11
C GLU A 327 -5.65 5.32 8.72
N ARG A 328 -5.75 4.65 7.56
CA ARG A 328 -4.80 3.60 7.17
C ARG A 328 -3.37 4.12 7.02
N ASN A 329 -3.20 5.28 6.40
CA ASN A 329 -1.88 5.84 6.12
C ASN A 329 -1.09 6.05 7.43
N ASP A 330 -1.75 6.57 8.47
CA ASP A 330 -1.12 6.99 9.72
C ASP A 330 -1.10 5.91 10.82
N SER A 331 -1.79 4.78 10.64
CA SER A 331 -1.88 3.68 11.61
C SER A 331 -1.13 2.41 11.21
N GLY A 332 -0.39 2.49 10.09
CA GLY A 332 0.35 1.38 9.52
C GLY A 332 1.67 1.07 10.22
N LEU A 333 2.61 0.54 9.44
CA LEU A 333 3.98 0.26 9.84
C LEU A 333 4.95 1.22 9.15
N ALA A 334 6.05 1.55 9.82
CA ALA A 334 7.22 2.23 9.25
C ALA A 334 8.48 1.41 9.52
N LEU A 335 9.51 1.54 8.69
CA LEU A 335 10.79 0.84 8.85
C LEU A 335 11.94 1.83 8.99
N TYR A 336 12.73 1.67 10.05
CA TYR A 336 14.06 2.24 10.15
C TYR A 336 15.09 1.19 9.75
N ALA A 337 15.78 1.36 8.63
CA ALA A 337 16.90 0.51 8.23
C ALA A 337 18.22 1.09 8.77
N ILE A 338 19.07 0.24 9.35
CA ILE A 338 20.33 0.64 10.00
C ILE A 338 21.48 -0.33 9.70
N GLU A 339 22.71 0.19 9.79
CA GLU A 339 23.92 -0.65 9.79
C GLU A 339 23.96 -1.50 11.07
N THR A 340 24.20 -2.81 10.94
CA THR A 340 24.17 -3.78 12.04
C THR A 340 25.07 -3.39 13.23
N ASP A 341 26.24 -2.81 12.96
CA ASP A 341 27.23 -2.42 13.99
C ASP A 341 26.87 -1.12 14.73
N SER A 342 25.84 -0.39 14.29
CA SER A 342 25.38 0.85 14.93
C SER A 342 24.56 0.59 16.19
N ILE A 343 23.84 -0.54 16.25
CA ILE A 343 22.92 -0.85 17.37
C ILE A 343 23.71 -1.02 18.68
N SER A 344 24.89 -1.65 18.63
CA SER A 344 25.70 -1.94 19.82
C SER A 344 26.21 -0.68 20.55
N HIS A 345 26.12 0.49 19.93
CA HIS A 345 26.56 1.77 20.49
C HIS A 345 25.41 2.70 20.90
N GLY A 346 24.15 2.26 20.76
CA GLY A 346 22.95 3.03 21.16
C GLY A 346 22.65 4.28 20.31
N MET A 347 23.41 4.50 19.24
CA MET A 347 23.25 5.60 18.27
C MET A 347 23.35 5.00 16.87
N ALA A 348 22.37 5.28 16.03
CA ALA A 348 22.38 4.85 14.64
C ALA A 348 21.98 5.97 13.69
N ASP A 349 22.39 5.79 12.44
CA ASP A 349 22.18 6.72 11.34
C ASP A 349 21.20 6.09 10.34
N PRO A 350 19.90 6.04 10.67
CA PRO A 350 18.94 5.23 9.93
C PRO A 350 18.56 5.83 8.59
N ILE A 351 18.07 4.96 7.72
CA ILE A 351 17.21 5.32 6.61
C ILE A 351 15.76 5.04 7.02
N LEU A 352 14.88 6.04 6.92
CA LEU A 352 13.46 5.86 7.23
C LEU A 352 12.64 5.57 5.97
N LEU A 353 11.82 4.51 6.05
CA LEU A 353 10.79 4.14 5.08
C LEU A 353 9.42 4.32 5.75
N PRO A 354 8.72 5.44 5.53
CA PRO A 354 7.50 5.77 6.26
C PRO A 354 6.22 5.14 5.67
N GLY A 355 6.29 4.59 4.45
CA GLY A 355 5.06 4.37 3.66
C GLY A 355 4.35 5.70 3.46
N ASP A 356 3.08 5.76 3.85
CA ASP A 356 2.25 6.97 3.73
C ASP A 356 1.97 7.66 5.07
N ALA A 357 2.55 7.14 6.15
CA ALA A 357 2.38 7.72 7.48
C ALA A 357 3.00 9.13 7.54
N GLU A 358 2.28 10.06 8.15
CA GLU A 358 2.87 11.34 8.51
C GLU A 358 3.91 11.17 9.61
N PHE A 359 4.97 11.97 9.54
CA PHE A 359 6.14 11.86 10.43
C PHE A 359 5.83 12.01 11.92
N CYS A 360 4.76 12.72 12.28
CA CYS A 360 4.33 12.86 13.68
C CYS A 360 3.68 11.60 14.26
N PHE A 361 3.24 10.67 13.43
CA PHE A 361 2.70 9.38 13.85
C PHE A 361 3.73 8.26 13.80
N ILE A 362 4.95 8.53 13.32
CA ILE A 362 6.02 7.55 13.33
C ILE A 362 6.80 7.70 14.63
N PRO A 363 6.67 6.77 15.60
CA PRO A 363 7.41 6.87 16.83
C PRO A 363 8.91 6.67 16.55
N PRO A 364 9.80 7.31 17.34
CA PRO A 364 11.21 6.99 17.24
C PRO A 364 11.45 5.52 17.59
N PRO A 365 12.50 4.90 17.03
CA PRO A 365 12.85 3.52 17.30
C PRO A 365 13.13 3.31 18.80
N ALA A 366 12.72 2.15 19.34
CA ALA A 366 12.92 1.84 20.75
C ALA A 366 14.36 1.39 21.04
N SER A 367 15.03 0.80 20.04
CA SER A 367 16.34 0.17 20.22
C SER A 367 17.53 1.12 20.07
N PHE A 368 17.35 2.32 19.48
CA PHE A 368 18.42 3.29 19.29
C PHE A 368 17.92 4.73 19.25
N ARG A 369 18.84 5.68 19.45
CA ARG A 369 18.58 7.10 19.24
C ARG A 369 19.08 7.53 17.87
N THR A 370 18.35 8.47 17.26
CA THR A 370 18.76 9.13 16.01
C THR A 370 19.16 10.58 16.31
N VAL A 371 20.21 11.05 15.64
CA VAL A 371 20.63 12.47 15.60
C VAL A 371 20.28 13.13 14.25
N GLY A 372 19.58 12.41 13.38
CA GLY A 372 19.27 12.73 12.00
C GLY A 372 19.21 11.47 11.13
N LEU A 373 18.68 11.59 9.92
CA LEU A 373 18.56 10.46 8.99
C LEU A 373 19.65 10.47 7.91
N LEU A 374 20.21 9.30 7.63
CA LEU A 374 21.12 9.07 6.50
C LEU A 374 20.36 9.04 5.17
N GLY A 375 19.10 8.63 5.22
CA GLY A 375 18.21 8.64 4.07
C GLY A 375 16.75 8.66 4.48
N LEU A 376 15.89 9.06 3.56
CA LEU A 376 14.46 9.12 3.77
C LEU A 376 13.75 8.77 2.47
N VAL A 377 12.79 7.87 2.52
CA VAL A 377 11.75 7.81 1.48
C VAL A 377 10.67 8.81 1.87
N ALA A 378 10.26 9.65 0.92
CA ALA A 378 9.22 10.63 1.15
C ALA A 378 7.90 9.93 1.50
N SER A 379 7.25 10.39 2.56
CA SER A 379 5.90 9.94 2.93
C SER A 379 4.91 10.25 1.80
N HIS A 380 3.99 9.33 1.55
CA HIS A 380 2.89 9.48 0.60
C HIS A 380 3.37 9.86 -0.81
N HIS A 381 4.44 9.22 -1.28
CA HIS A 381 5.09 9.52 -2.56
C HIS A 381 5.57 10.97 -2.73
N GLY A 382 5.70 11.73 -1.63
CA GLY A 382 5.95 13.17 -1.67
C GLY A 382 4.68 14.00 -1.92
N GLY A 383 3.50 13.46 -1.64
CA GLY A 383 2.24 14.19 -1.49
C GLY A 383 2.27 15.14 -0.28
N ALA A 384 1.18 15.87 -0.08
CA ALA A 384 1.04 16.86 0.98
C ALA A 384 1.16 16.22 2.37
N ILE A 385 2.10 16.73 3.14
CA ILE A 385 2.35 16.33 4.53
C ILE A 385 1.91 17.46 5.48
N GLY A 386 1.34 17.11 6.64
CA GLY A 386 0.95 18.06 7.67
C GLY A 386 2.02 18.25 8.75
N CYS A 387 2.88 17.26 8.91
CA CYS A 387 3.93 17.18 9.92
C CYS A 387 5.32 17.43 9.33
N SER A 388 6.15 18.14 10.10
CA SER A 388 7.52 18.48 9.67
C SER A 388 8.34 17.19 9.49
N PRO A 389 9.06 17.04 8.35
CA PRO A 389 9.91 15.88 8.16
C PRO A 389 11.06 15.81 9.15
N PRO A 390 11.55 14.60 9.49
CA PRO A 390 12.78 14.44 10.24
C PRO A 390 13.95 15.08 9.50
N GLN A 391 14.87 15.66 10.28
CA GLN A 391 16.03 16.32 9.71
C GLN A 391 17.01 15.31 9.09
N PRO A 392 17.64 15.65 7.95
CA PRO A 392 18.77 14.89 7.48
C PRO A 392 19.93 15.01 8.46
N MET A 393 20.79 13.99 8.49
CA MET A 393 22.06 14.10 9.18
C MET A 393 22.89 15.28 8.66
N ARG A 394 23.66 15.90 9.55
CA ARG A 394 24.62 16.93 9.14
C ARG A 394 25.68 16.31 8.22
N PRO A 395 26.01 16.95 7.08
CA PRO A 395 27.08 16.48 6.21
C PRO A 395 28.38 16.32 7.00
N HIS A 396 29.02 15.16 6.84
CA HIS A 396 30.33 14.86 7.40
C HIS A 396 31.27 14.51 6.25
N SER A 397 32.52 14.98 6.29
CA SER A 397 33.48 14.82 5.17
C SER A 397 33.76 13.35 4.79
N LEU A 398 33.50 12.42 5.70
CA LEU A 398 33.68 10.97 5.49
C LEU A 398 32.41 10.24 5.02
N ARG A 399 31.29 10.95 4.79
CA ARG A 399 30.01 10.33 4.47
C ARG A 399 29.35 10.96 3.25
N PRO A 400 28.60 10.19 2.45
CA PRO A 400 27.80 10.75 1.36
C PRO A 400 26.72 11.68 1.93
N PRO A 401 26.28 12.69 1.15
CA PRO A 401 25.14 13.52 1.52
C PRO A 401 23.88 12.67 1.72
N PRO A 402 23.05 12.96 2.74
CA PRO A 402 21.83 12.21 2.98
C PRO A 402 20.85 12.36 1.82
N ILE A 403 20.18 11.27 1.44
CA ILE A 403 19.31 11.19 0.25
C ILE A 403 17.84 11.21 0.66
N LEU A 404 17.05 12.09 0.04
CA LEU A 404 15.59 11.97 0.02
C LEU A 404 15.17 11.29 -1.28
N ALA A 405 14.49 10.16 -1.18
CA ALA A 405 13.97 9.40 -2.31
C ALA A 405 12.45 9.60 -2.46
N LEU A 406 12.00 9.94 -3.65
CA LEU A 406 10.60 10.08 -4.03
C LEU A 406 10.23 8.91 -4.93
N SER A 407 9.38 7.99 -4.44
CA SER A 407 8.84 6.91 -5.26
C SER A 407 7.65 7.43 -6.05
N VAL A 408 7.88 7.89 -7.28
CA VAL A 408 6.86 8.54 -8.11
C VAL A 408 7.00 8.13 -9.57
N GLY A 409 5.86 7.93 -10.23
CA GLY A 409 5.80 7.64 -11.65
C GLY A 409 5.81 8.89 -12.53
N ALA A 410 6.25 8.75 -13.78
CA ALA A 410 6.05 9.77 -14.79
C ALA A 410 4.55 9.90 -15.12
N ASN A 411 4.08 11.12 -15.36
CA ASN A 411 2.68 11.42 -15.72
C ASN A 411 1.64 10.87 -14.71
N ASN A 412 1.98 10.82 -13.42
CA ASN A 412 1.01 10.47 -12.38
C ASN A 412 -0.06 11.55 -12.26
N THR A 413 -1.30 11.13 -11.99
CA THR A 413 -2.47 12.02 -11.96
C THR A 413 -2.76 12.61 -10.59
N TYR A 414 -2.03 12.16 -9.55
CA TYR A 414 -2.09 12.75 -8.21
C TYR A 414 -1.23 14.01 -8.07
N HIS A 415 -0.48 14.37 -9.11
CA HIS A 415 0.44 15.51 -9.09
C HIS A 415 1.54 15.39 -8.01
N HIS A 416 1.94 14.16 -7.70
CA HIS A 416 3.05 13.88 -6.80
C HIS A 416 4.39 13.95 -7.57
N PRO A 417 5.47 14.40 -6.92
CA PRO A 417 5.49 15.02 -5.60
C PRO A 417 4.85 16.42 -5.65
N SER A 418 4.17 16.82 -4.57
CA SER A 418 3.58 18.15 -4.48
C SER A 418 4.65 19.21 -4.20
N LEU A 419 4.48 20.41 -4.75
CA LEU A 419 5.45 21.50 -4.55
C LEU A 419 5.57 21.87 -3.07
N SER A 420 4.47 21.83 -2.32
CA SER A 420 4.44 22.13 -0.88
C SER A 420 5.26 21.12 -0.08
N ALA A 421 5.14 19.82 -0.39
CA ALA A 421 5.94 18.78 0.27
C ALA A 421 7.44 18.95 -0.02
N ILE A 422 7.81 19.18 -1.28
CA ILE A 422 9.21 19.43 -1.65
C ILE A 422 9.79 20.62 -0.89
N GLN A 423 9.03 21.71 -0.76
CA GLN A 423 9.44 22.88 0.02
C GLN A 423 9.63 22.53 1.50
N MET A 424 8.74 21.74 2.10
CA MET A 424 8.88 21.30 3.50
C MET A 424 10.14 20.45 3.72
N TYR A 425 10.45 19.52 2.82
CA TYR A 425 11.70 18.75 2.88
C TYR A 425 12.93 19.65 2.75
N GLN A 426 12.94 20.59 1.81
CA GLN A 426 14.05 21.53 1.62
C GLN A 426 14.26 22.45 2.82
N GLN A 427 13.17 22.92 3.45
CA GLN A 427 13.20 23.80 4.62
C GLN A 427 13.87 23.14 5.83
N VAL A 428 13.72 21.82 6.00
CA VAL A 428 14.38 21.07 7.08
C VAL A 428 15.79 20.56 6.71
N GLY A 429 16.25 20.86 5.49
CA GLY A 429 17.64 20.65 5.06
C GLY A 429 17.87 19.54 4.02
N TRP A 430 16.82 18.87 3.52
CA TRP A 430 16.97 17.86 2.47
C TRP A 430 17.28 18.53 1.12
N SER A 431 18.55 18.49 0.72
CA SER A 431 19.03 19.11 -0.52
C SER A 431 19.31 18.11 -1.64
N ASN A 432 19.56 16.83 -1.32
CA ASN A 432 19.80 15.77 -2.28
C ASN A 432 18.53 14.94 -2.50
N ILE A 433 17.60 15.50 -3.27
CA ILE A 433 16.30 14.90 -3.59
C ILE A 433 16.42 14.12 -4.90
N LYS A 434 15.96 12.87 -4.91
CA LYS A 434 15.97 11.96 -6.08
C LYS A 434 14.57 11.41 -6.31
N GLU A 435 14.19 11.28 -7.58
CA GLU A 435 12.91 10.66 -8.00
C GLU A 435 13.19 9.35 -8.73
N THR A 436 12.42 8.30 -8.43
CA THR A 436 12.60 6.98 -9.05
C THR A 436 12.36 6.99 -10.57
N ARG A 437 11.45 7.86 -11.07
CA ARG A 437 11.22 8.05 -12.52
C ARG A 437 12.42 8.62 -13.29
N ILE A 438 13.37 9.28 -12.62
CA ILE A 438 14.56 9.83 -13.27
C ILE A 438 15.59 8.71 -13.42
N ARG A 439 15.60 8.06 -14.59
CA ARG A 439 16.51 6.96 -14.90
C ARG A 439 17.87 7.50 -15.36
N PRO A 440 18.99 7.18 -14.68
CA PRO A 440 20.31 7.57 -15.15
C PRO A 440 20.59 6.93 -16.52
N ALA A 441 20.90 7.75 -17.53
CA ALA A 441 21.28 7.27 -18.87
C ALA A 441 22.62 6.50 -18.89
N ALA A 442 23.38 6.53 -17.79
CA ALA A 442 24.81 6.18 -17.73
C ALA A 442 25.11 4.68 -17.71
N CYS A 443 24.12 3.82 -17.54
CA CYS A 443 24.35 2.38 -17.59
C CYS A 443 24.29 1.93 -19.07
N GLY A 444 25.36 2.14 -19.84
CA GLY A 444 25.53 1.84 -21.28
C GLY A 444 25.37 0.37 -21.71
N LEU A 445 24.59 -0.41 -20.95
CA LEU A 445 24.14 -1.75 -21.21
C LEU A 445 22.62 -1.70 -21.34
N SER A 446 22.08 -2.17 -22.46
CA SER A 446 20.64 -2.21 -22.82
C SER A 446 19.76 -3.08 -21.89
N SER A 447 20.23 -3.40 -20.69
CA SER A 447 19.57 -4.26 -19.71
C SER A 447 19.57 -3.67 -18.29
N CYS A 448 20.09 -2.47 -18.07
CA CYS A 448 20.07 -1.77 -16.78
C CYS A 448 18.79 -0.94 -16.56
N HIS A 449 17.68 -1.37 -17.16
CA HIS A 449 16.44 -0.59 -17.30
C HIS A 449 15.55 -0.51 -16.06
N VAL A 450 16.04 -0.97 -14.92
CA VAL A 450 15.27 -1.01 -13.68
C VAL A 450 15.71 0.17 -12.83
N GLY A 451 15.15 1.35 -13.13
CA GLY A 451 15.40 2.57 -12.35
C GLY A 451 15.21 2.32 -10.85
N GLY A 452 15.99 2.98 -10.02
CA GLY A 452 15.88 2.87 -8.58
C GLY A 452 16.93 3.71 -7.87
N ILE A 453 16.61 4.14 -6.66
CA ILE A 453 17.51 4.89 -5.79
C ILE A 453 18.07 3.90 -4.77
N ALA A 454 19.38 3.80 -4.69
CA ALA A 454 20.05 2.97 -3.69
C ALA A 454 20.73 3.88 -2.65
N MET A 455 20.58 3.52 -1.38
CA MET A 455 21.11 4.26 -0.24
C MET A 455 21.91 3.29 0.64
N SER A 456 23.22 3.54 0.78
CA SER A 456 24.10 2.70 1.61
C SER A 456 23.80 2.92 3.08
N LEU A 457 23.70 1.85 3.88
CA LEU A 457 23.60 1.96 5.34
C LEU A 457 24.96 2.31 5.97
N ARG A 458 26.06 2.02 5.27
CA ARG A 458 27.41 2.35 5.69
C ARG A 458 27.89 3.63 5.02
N GLY A 459 28.25 4.63 5.82
CA GLY A 459 28.79 5.90 5.32
C GLY A 459 30.16 5.70 4.66
N GLY A 460 30.27 5.96 3.35
CA GLY A 460 31.55 6.01 2.63
C GLY A 460 31.89 4.79 1.76
N THR A 461 31.07 3.73 1.76
CA THR A 461 31.22 2.62 0.80
C THR A 461 30.52 2.97 -0.51
N SER A 462 31.20 2.75 -1.64
CA SER A 462 30.53 2.77 -2.94
C SER A 462 29.44 1.71 -2.91
N LEU A 463 28.20 2.09 -3.24
CA LEU A 463 27.12 1.15 -3.52
C LEU A 463 27.65 0.01 -4.43
N PRO A 464 27.17 -1.23 -4.29
CA PRO A 464 27.62 -2.34 -5.11
C PRO A 464 27.61 -1.92 -6.58
N LYS A 465 28.78 -1.87 -7.23
CA LYS A 465 28.90 -1.51 -8.65
C LYS A 465 27.97 -2.44 -9.40
N CYS A 466 26.88 -1.89 -9.97
CA CYS A 466 25.88 -2.55 -10.81
C CYS A 466 26.06 -4.06 -10.83
N CYS A 467 25.44 -4.81 -9.90
CA CYS A 467 25.67 -6.24 -9.76
C CYS A 467 25.50 -6.94 -11.12
N VAL A 468 26.61 -7.23 -11.79
CA VAL A 468 26.62 -7.81 -13.15
C VAL A 468 26.07 -9.24 -13.13
N HIS A 469 26.01 -9.85 -11.93
CA HIS A 469 25.65 -11.24 -11.68
C HIS A 469 24.42 -11.43 -10.77
N ALA A 470 23.80 -10.36 -10.27
CA ALA A 470 22.50 -10.46 -9.59
C ALA A 470 21.38 -10.23 -10.62
N PRO A 471 20.16 -10.78 -10.41
CA PRO A 471 19.01 -10.45 -11.27
C PRO A 471 18.64 -8.94 -11.24
N TYR A 472 19.19 -8.19 -10.28
CA TYR A 472 18.96 -6.77 -10.01
C TYR A 472 20.18 -5.96 -10.42
N ARG A 473 20.08 -5.23 -11.53
CA ARG A 473 21.04 -4.17 -11.86
C ARG A 473 20.45 -2.85 -11.40
N MET A 474 20.82 -2.41 -10.19
CA MET A 474 20.53 -1.06 -9.72
C MET A 474 21.66 -0.13 -10.16
N CYS A 475 21.30 0.97 -10.83
CA CYS A 475 22.26 2.01 -11.17
C CYS A 475 22.53 2.84 -9.91
N THR A 476 23.78 2.84 -9.47
CA THR A 476 24.25 3.64 -8.34
C THR A 476 24.45 5.08 -8.83
N VAL A 477 23.67 6.03 -8.32
CA VAL A 477 23.91 7.45 -8.58
C VAL A 477 25.04 7.88 -7.65
N GLN A 478 26.25 8.03 -8.19
CA GLN A 478 27.37 8.65 -7.47
C GLN A 478 27.20 10.16 -7.37
#